data_AF-A0A9X1K2X0-F1
#
_entry.id   AF-A0A9X1K2X0-F1
#
_cell.length_a   1.000
_cell.length_b   1.000
_cell.length_c   1.000
_cell.angle_alpha   90.00
_cell.angle_beta   90.00
_cell.angle_gamma   90.00
#
_symmetry.space_group_name_H-M   'P 1'
#
loop_
_entity.id
_entity.type
_entity.pdbx_description
1 polymer ?
#
loop_
_entity_poly.entity_id
_entity_poly.type
_entity_poly.pdbx_seq_one_letter_code
_entity_poly.pdbx_strand_id
1 'polypeptide(L)'
;MAEKWDPVTAADQTLIFTLQIFVFEIHKRPEDMKMHAAILRDVLPHVTQDHPIIEPMIAPARMYVENIEADCWSGGEYYDAKRALTDFARWRAARSWEVFQAQQPQPAEKEVQSAST
;
A
#
# COMPACT_ATOMS: atom_id res chain seq x y z
N MET A 1 -1.44 -1.50 23.46
CA MET A 1 -0.71 -2.73 23.06
C MET A 1 -0.65 -2.71 21.55
N ALA A 2 0.55 -2.82 20.95
CA ALA A 2 0.64 -2.93 19.50
C ALA A 2 0.04 -4.28 19.09
N GLU A 3 -0.99 -4.26 18.26
CA GLU A 3 -1.59 -5.48 17.70
C GLU A 3 -0.51 -6.22 16.90
N LYS A 4 -0.27 -7.49 17.22
CA LYS A 4 0.75 -8.30 16.55
C LYS A 4 0.08 -8.96 15.35
N TRP A 5 0.37 -8.47 14.15
CA TRP A 5 -0.09 -9.05 12.90
C TRP A 5 0.87 -10.15 12.43
N ASP A 6 0.33 -11.10 11.66
CA ASP A 6 1.14 -12.08 10.97
C ASP A 6 2.06 -11.40 9.94
N PRO A 7 3.26 -11.95 9.65
CA PRO A 7 4.15 -11.38 8.65
C PRO A 7 3.51 -11.42 7.26
N VAL A 8 3.77 -10.39 6.45
CA VAL A 8 3.39 -10.39 5.03
C VAL A 8 4.14 -11.47 4.25
N THR A 9 3.41 -12.26 3.47
CA THR A 9 3.96 -13.34 2.64
C THR A 9 4.66 -12.81 1.39
N ALA A 10 5.27 -13.70 0.61
CA ALA A 10 5.82 -13.34 -0.70
C ALA A 10 4.72 -12.85 -1.67
N ALA A 11 3.55 -13.50 -1.68
CA ALA A 11 2.42 -13.08 -2.51
C ALA A 11 1.91 -11.68 -2.11
N ASP A 12 1.84 -11.41 -0.81
CA ASP A 12 1.46 -10.10 -0.26
C ASP A 12 2.45 -9.00 -0.71
N GLN A 13 3.75 -9.30 -0.64
CA GLN A 13 4.78 -8.37 -1.11
C GLN A 13 4.68 -8.11 -2.61
N THR A 14 4.46 -9.15 -3.43
CA THR A 14 4.26 -8.99 -4.87
C THR A 14 3.05 -8.13 -5.19
N LEU A 15 1.91 -8.36 -4.52
CA LEU A 15 0.73 -7.50 -4.65
C LEU A 15 1.06 -6.03 -4.36
N ILE A 16 1.73 -5.76 -3.23
CA ILE A 16 2.10 -4.40 -2.82
C ILE A 16 2.98 -3.72 -3.88
N PHE A 17 4.05 -4.39 -4.33
CA PHE A 17 4.99 -3.80 -5.29
C PHE A 17 4.34 -3.56 -6.66
N THR A 18 3.55 -4.51 -7.16
CA THR A 18 2.88 -4.35 -8.45
C THR A 18 1.86 -3.20 -8.43
N LEU A 19 1.10 -3.04 -7.34
CA LEU A 19 0.17 -1.92 -7.19
C LEU A 19 0.89 -0.58 -7.01
N GLN A 20 2.04 -0.54 -6.34
CA GLN A 20 2.85 0.68 -6.25
C GLN A 20 3.32 1.14 -7.63
N ILE A 21 3.86 0.24 -8.45
CA ILE A 21 4.27 0.56 -9.81
C ILE A 21 3.08 1.12 -10.58
N PHE A 22 1.92 0.45 -10.51
CA PHE A 22 0.69 0.95 -11.11
C PHE A 22 0.40 2.41 -10.72
N VAL A 23 0.41 2.75 -9.43
CA VAL A 23 0.16 4.11 -8.94
C VAL A 23 1.18 5.13 -9.47
N PHE A 24 2.48 4.84 -9.34
CA PHE A 24 3.54 5.82 -9.60
C PHE A 24 3.90 5.98 -11.07
N GLU A 25 3.80 4.92 -11.87
CA GLU A 25 4.13 5.02 -13.29
C GLU A 25 2.91 5.40 -14.13
N ILE A 26 3.08 6.40 -14.99
CA ILE A 26 2.16 6.66 -16.10
C ILE A 26 2.43 5.56 -17.13
N HIS A 27 1.73 4.43 -17.00
CA HIS A 27 1.84 3.34 -17.95
C HIS A 27 1.26 3.82 -19.28
N LYS A 28 2.14 4.22 -20.20
CA LYS A 28 1.76 4.62 -21.56
C LYS A 28 1.70 3.43 -22.53
N ARG A 29 2.11 2.24 -22.07
CA ARG A 29 2.28 1.04 -22.88
C ARG A 29 1.30 -0.05 -22.43
N PRO A 30 0.39 -0.51 -23.32
CA PRO A 30 -0.54 -1.59 -23.02
C PRO A 30 0.12 -2.90 -22.58
N GLU A 31 1.35 -3.17 -23.05
CA GLU A 31 2.08 -4.40 -22.74
C GLU A 31 2.44 -4.49 -21.25
N ASP A 32 2.92 -3.39 -20.67
CA ASP A 32 3.28 -3.33 -19.25
C ASP A 32 2.02 -3.49 -18.37
N MET A 33 0.89 -2.93 -18.81
CA MET A 33 -0.39 -3.08 -18.11
C MET A 33 -0.88 -4.54 -18.14
N LYS A 34 -0.75 -5.22 -19.28
CA LYS A 34 -1.08 -6.65 -19.42
C LYS A 34 -0.16 -7.53 -18.59
N MET A 35 1.14 -7.20 -18.52
CA MET A 35 2.09 -7.89 -17.64
C MET A 35 1.69 -7.75 -16.17
N HIS A 36 1.39 -6.53 -15.70
CA HIS A 36 0.96 -6.32 -14.31
C HIS A 36 -0.36 -7.02 -13.99
N ALA A 37 -1.32 -7.02 -14.92
CA ALA A 37 -2.58 -7.75 -14.75
C ALA A 37 -2.33 -9.26 -14.62
N ALA A 38 -1.42 -9.83 -15.42
CA ALA A 38 -1.05 -11.23 -15.31
C ALA A 38 -0.41 -11.55 -13.95
N ILE A 39 0.52 -10.72 -13.47
CA ILE A 39 1.13 -10.88 -12.14
C ILE A 39 0.07 -10.84 -11.05
N LEU A 40 -0.83 -9.84 -11.08
CA LEU A 40 -1.89 -9.71 -10.09
C LEU A 40 -2.86 -10.90 -10.10
N ARG A 41 -3.24 -11.38 -11.28
CA ARG A 41 -4.08 -12.58 -11.45
C ARG A 41 -3.47 -13.80 -10.77
N ASP A 42 -2.16 -14.00 -10.93
CA ASP A 42 -1.46 -15.17 -10.39
C ASP A 42 -1.30 -15.08 -8.87
N VAL A 43 -1.11 -13.89 -8.30
CA VAL A 43 -0.88 -13.75 -6.85
C VAL A 43 -2.15 -13.61 -6.02
N LEU A 44 -3.23 -13.04 -6.55
CA LEU A 44 -4.49 -12.79 -5.82
C LEU A 44 -5.08 -14.00 -5.09
N PRO A 45 -4.99 -15.25 -5.61
CA PRO A 45 -5.44 -16.43 -4.86
C PRO A 45 -4.60 -16.79 -3.63
N HIS A 46 -3.38 -16.23 -3.53
CA HIS A 46 -2.37 -16.61 -2.53
C HIS A 46 -2.11 -15.53 -1.48
N VAL A 47 -2.75 -14.36 -1.57
CA VAL A 47 -2.57 -13.27 -0.60
C VAL A 47 -3.33 -13.54 0.70
N THR A 48 -2.84 -12.98 1.78
CA THR A 48 -3.43 -13.09 3.12
C THR A 48 -4.65 -12.18 3.22
N GLN A 49 -5.84 -12.72 2.95
CA GLN A 49 -7.06 -11.92 2.79
C GLN A 49 -7.45 -11.10 4.01
N ASP A 50 -7.15 -11.58 5.22
CA ASP A 50 -7.54 -10.93 6.47
C ASP A 50 -6.44 -9.99 7.03
N HIS A 51 -5.30 -9.86 6.35
CA HIS A 51 -4.21 -9.02 6.84
C HIS A 51 -4.58 -7.52 6.67
N PRO A 52 -4.54 -6.67 7.72
CA PRO A 52 -5.04 -5.28 7.67
C PRO A 52 -4.37 -4.36 6.63
N ILE A 53 -3.18 -4.73 6.16
CA ILE A 53 -2.48 -4.02 5.08
C ILE A 53 -2.88 -4.55 3.69
N ILE A 54 -3.22 -5.84 3.59
CA ILE A 54 -3.43 -6.55 2.33
C ILE A 54 -4.89 -6.48 1.90
N GLU A 55 -5.82 -6.70 2.82
CA GLU A 55 -7.27 -6.67 2.58
C GLU A 55 -7.70 -5.46 1.73
N PRO A 56 -7.27 -4.22 2.04
CA PRO A 56 -7.72 -3.04 1.30
C PRO A 56 -7.15 -2.95 -0.13
N MET A 57 -6.12 -3.72 -0.44
CA MET A 57 -5.47 -3.75 -1.76
C MET A 57 -6.12 -4.76 -2.72
N ILE A 58 -6.88 -5.74 -2.20
CA ILE A 58 -7.42 -6.85 -2.99
C ILE A 58 -8.46 -6.35 -4.00
N ALA A 59 -9.40 -5.51 -3.56
CA ALA A 59 -10.45 -4.98 -4.45
C ALA A 59 -9.86 -4.14 -5.60
N PRO A 60 -8.97 -3.16 -5.36
CA PRO A 60 -8.27 -2.45 -6.43
C PRO A 60 -7.53 -3.36 -7.41
N ALA A 61 -6.86 -4.41 -6.91
CA ALA A 61 -6.14 -5.36 -7.75
C ALA A 61 -7.08 -6.19 -8.64
N ARG A 62 -8.22 -6.65 -8.11
CA ARG A 62 -9.24 -7.35 -8.92
C ARG A 62 -9.78 -6.45 -10.02
N MET A 63 -10.15 -5.21 -9.67
CA MET A 63 -10.61 -4.22 -10.64
C MET A 63 -9.56 -3.97 -11.73
N TYR A 64 -8.27 -3.90 -11.37
CA TYR A 64 -7.20 -3.76 -12.34
C TYR A 64 -7.18 -4.91 -13.35
N VAL A 65 -7.19 -6.16 -12.85
CA VAL A 65 -7.14 -7.36 -13.71
C VAL A 65 -8.34 -7.40 -14.66
N GLU A 66 -9.55 -7.23 -14.14
CA GLU A 66 -10.80 -7.31 -14.91
C GLU A 66 -10.84 -6.28 -16.05
N ASN A 67 -10.41 -5.05 -15.79
CA ASN A 67 -10.46 -3.99 -16.79
C ASN A 67 -9.39 -4.11 -17.89
N ILE A 68 -8.19 -4.56 -17.53
CA ILE A 68 -7.12 -4.77 -18.52
C ILE A 68 -7.46 -5.96 -19.44
N GLU A 69 -8.04 -7.03 -18.89
CA GLU A 69 -8.46 -8.19 -19.69
C GLU A 69 -9.60 -7.87 -20.65
N ALA A 70 -10.52 -7.02 -20.23
CA ALA A 70 -11.63 -6.57 -21.07
C ALA A 70 -11.22 -5.50 -22.10
N ASP A 71 -9.95 -5.07 -22.12
CA ASP A 71 -9.43 -3.92 -22.89
C ASP A 71 -10.35 -2.67 -22.74
N CYS A 72 -11.01 -2.52 -21.59
CA CYS A 72 -12.17 -1.62 -21.44
C CYS A 72 -11.89 -0.36 -20.61
N TRP A 73 -10.63 -0.07 -20.29
CA TRP A 73 -10.35 1.07 -19.41
C TRP A 73 -10.65 2.40 -20.07
N SER A 74 -11.72 3.04 -19.61
CA SER A 74 -11.89 4.46 -19.81
C SER A 74 -10.81 5.20 -19.01
N GLY A 75 -10.37 6.35 -19.52
CA GLY A 75 -9.40 7.18 -18.80
C GLY A 75 -9.85 7.51 -17.38
N GLY A 76 -11.15 7.61 -17.12
CA GLY A 76 -11.72 7.89 -15.79
C GLY A 76 -11.50 6.76 -14.78
N GLU A 77 -11.83 5.52 -15.14
CA GLU A 77 -11.69 4.35 -14.25
C GLU A 77 -10.23 4.11 -13.86
N TYR A 78 -9.29 4.34 -14.79
CA TYR A 78 -7.86 4.34 -14.51
C TYR A 78 -7.50 5.31 -13.37
N TYR A 79 -7.96 6.56 -13.46
CA TYR A 79 -7.65 7.59 -12.47
C TYR A 79 -8.34 7.34 -11.13
N ASP A 80 -9.53 6.76 -11.12
CA ASP A 80 -10.24 6.43 -9.88
C ASP A 80 -9.58 5.27 -9.12
N ALA A 81 -9.14 4.22 -9.83
CA ALA A 81 -8.37 3.13 -9.23
C ALA A 81 -7.02 3.63 -8.67
N LYS A 82 -6.32 4.50 -9.41
CA LYS A 82 -5.10 5.16 -8.91
C LYS A 82 -5.35 5.97 -7.66
N ARG A 83 -6.45 6.73 -7.63
CA ARG A 83 -6.81 7.58 -6.50
C ARG A 83 -7.08 6.75 -5.25
N ALA A 84 -7.88 5.69 -5.37
CA ALA A 84 -8.17 4.78 -4.26
C ALA A 84 -6.89 4.19 -3.64
N LEU A 85 -5.97 3.69 -4.48
CA LEU A 85 -4.69 3.16 -4.00
C LEU A 85 -3.78 4.23 -3.39
N THR A 86 -3.78 5.44 -3.96
CA THR A 86 -3.02 6.58 -3.43
C THR A 86 -3.53 7.00 -2.05
N ASP A 87 -4.86 7.07 -1.88
CA ASP A 87 -5.48 7.45 -0.61
C ASP A 87 -5.24 6.38 0.46
N PHE A 88 -5.29 5.10 0.09
CA PHE A 88 -4.89 4.01 0.98
C PHE A 88 -3.42 4.13 1.40
N ALA A 89 -2.51 4.33 0.44
CA ALA A 89 -1.07 4.48 0.73
C ALA A 89 -0.80 5.67 1.66
N ARG A 90 -1.50 6.80 1.47
CA ARG A 90 -1.42 7.97 2.36
C ARG A 90 -1.88 7.64 3.78
N TRP A 91 -3.04 7.00 3.92
CA TRP A 91 -3.54 6.56 5.23
C TRP A 91 -2.54 5.63 5.94
N ARG A 92 -2.00 4.64 5.21
CA ARG A 92 -1.05 3.68 5.78
C ARG A 92 0.26 4.35 6.22
N ALA A 93 0.77 5.30 5.43
CA ALA A 93 1.95 6.07 5.76
C ALA A 93 1.75 6.90 7.03
N ALA A 94 0.59 7.55 7.18
CA ALA A 94 0.25 8.30 8.39
C ALA A 94 0.24 7.41 9.64
N ARG A 95 -0.37 6.22 9.56
CA ARG A 95 -0.34 5.26 10.68
C ARG A 95 1.05 4.73 10.99
N SER A 96 1.88 4.45 9.98
CA SER A 96 3.28 4.09 10.20
C SER A 96 4.05 5.20 10.91
N TRP A 97 3.81 6.45 10.53
CA TRP A 97 4.45 7.61 11.14
C TRP A 97 4.10 7.76 12.62
N GLU A 98 2.84 7.60 12.99
CA GLU A 98 2.41 7.63 14.40
C GLU A 98 3.13 6.57 15.25
N VAL A 99 3.22 5.34 14.74
CA VAL A 99 3.94 4.25 15.42
C VAL A 99 5.43 4.57 15.54
N PHE A 100 6.04 5.07 14.48
CA PHE A 100 7.45 5.46 14.48
C PHE A 100 7.72 6.58 15.50
N GLN A 101 6.86 7.59 15.58
CA GLN A 101 6.96 8.67 16.55
C GLN A 101 6.85 8.15 17.99
N ALA A 102 5.94 7.22 18.27
CA ALA A 102 5.79 6.62 19.59
C ALA A 102 7.01 5.77 20.03
N GLN A 103 7.84 5.33 19.07
CA GLN A 103 9.07 4.57 19.32
C GLN A 103 10.31 5.47 19.47
N GLN A 104 10.19 6.77 19.20
CA GLN A 104 11.30 7.70 19.39
C GLN A 104 11.60 7.83 20.89
N PRO A 105 12.89 7.77 21.29
CA PRO A 105 13.27 8.15 22.64
C PRO A 105 12.78 9.57 22.90
N GLN A 106 12.06 9.80 24.00
CA GLN A 106 11.77 11.18 24.39
C GLN A 106 13.10 11.90 24.64
N PRO A 107 13.29 13.12 24.12
CA PRO A 107 14.47 13.90 24.45
C PRO A 107 14.52 14.05 25.96
N ALA A 108 15.63 13.64 26.58
CA ALA A 108 15.84 13.79 28.01
C ALA A 108 15.51 15.23 28.40
N GLU A 109 14.50 15.42 29.25
CA GLU A 109 14.22 16.71 29.84
C GLU A 109 15.52 17.19 30.49
N LYS A 110 16.09 18.28 29.95
CA LYS A 110 17.22 18.93 30.59
C LYS A 110 16.74 19.33 31.97
N GLU A 111 17.21 18.64 33.00
CA GLU A 111 17.12 19.09 34.38
C GLU A 111 17.65 20.53 34.41
N VAL A 112 16.73 21.50 34.43
CA VAL A 112 17.06 22.88 34.83
C VAL A 112 17.25 22.80 36.33
N GLN A 113 18.40 22.28 36.75
CA GLN A 113 18.84 22.39 38.13
C GLN A 113 19.03 23.88 38.41
N SER A 114 18.16 24.35 39.28
CA SER A 114 18.25 25.55 40.10
C SER A 114 19.71 25.85 40.50
N ALA A 115 20.35 26.77 39.79
CA ALA A 115 21.44 27.55 40.35
C ALA A 115 20.87 28.89 40.83
N SER A 116 20.08 28.83 41.90
CA SER A 116 19.93 29.98 42.79
C SER A 116 21.04 29.86 43.82
N THR A 117 22.12 30.61 43.64
CA THR A 117 23.05 30.96 44.72
C THR A 117 23.61 32.33 44.44
#